data_AF-A0A7W0A0D1-F1
#
_entry.id   AF-A0A7W0A0D1-F1
#
_cell.length_a   1.000
_cell.length_b   1.000
_cell.length_c   1.000
_cell.angle_alpha   90.00
_cell.angle_beta   90.00
_cell.angle_gamma   90.00
#
_symmetry.space_group_name_H-M   'P 1'
#
loop_
_entity.id
_entity.type
_entity.pdbx_description
1 polymer ?
#
loop_
_entity_poly.entity_id
_entity_poly.type
_entity_poly.pdbx_seq_one_letter_code
_entity_poly.pdbx_strand_id
1 'polypeptide(L)'
;MPVDASRVELTFREELGRAVATLVRFFGDIDLAEEAVQEAFVVATERWPVAGVPPNPGGWIVTTARNKAIDRLRRESSRHDRHAQAALVHHRDPPPEEGPVSDDRLRLIFTCCHPSLATGAQVALTLRLLGGLETGEIARAFMVPEPTMAQRLV
;
A
#
# COMPACT_ATOMS: atom_id res chain seq x y z
N MET A 1 2.16 21.33 -23.73
CA MET A 1 3.30 21.32 -22.77
C MET A 1 3.21 20.03 -21.97
N PRO A 2 4.26 19.19 -21.88
CA PRO A 2 4.20 17.93 -21.18
C PRO A 2 4.40 18.18 -19.68
N VAL A 3 3.31 18.56 -18.98
CA VAL A 3 3.34 18.93 -17.55
C VAL A 3 2.73 17.83 -16.66
N ASP A 4 2.11 16.78 -17.22
CA ASP A 4 1.40 15.77 -16.42
C ASP A 4 2.29 14.71 -15.76
N ALA A 5 3.35 14.24 -16.42
CA ALA A 5 4.27 13.27 -15.82
C ALA A 5 4.89 13.82 -14.52
N SER A 6 5.18 15.12 -14.49
CA SER A 6 5.72 15.80 -13.30
C SER A 6 4.74 15.83 -12.12
N ARG A 7 3.43 15.91 -12.38
CA ARG A 7 2.41 15.92 -11.32
C ARG A 7 2.14 14.53 -10.77
N VAL A 8 2.17 13.51 -11.62
CA VAL A 8 2.10 12.10 -11.17
C VAL A 8 3.32 11.79 -10.29
N GLU A 9 4.52 12.14 -10.74
CA GLU A 9 5.76 11.91 -9.98
C GLU A 9 5.76 12.63 -8.62
N LEU A 10 5.33 13.89 -8.59
CA LEU A 10 5.21 14.64 -7.34
C LEU A 10 4.22 13.97 -6.39
N THR A 11 3.03 13.62 -6.89
CA THR A 11 2.01 12.95 -6.08
C THR A 11 2.50 11.60 -5.58
N PHE A 12 3.24 10.86 -6.41
CA PHE A 12 3.83 9.58 -6.01
C PHE A 12 4.78 9.76 -4.81
N ARG A 13 5.70 10.73 -4.88
CA ARG A 13 6.62 11.02 -3.76
C ARG A 13 5.91 11.46 -2.49
N GLU A 14 4.82 12.21 -2.61
CA GLU A 14 4.09 12.78 -1.47
C GLU A 14 3.11 11.78 -0.83
N GLU A 15 2.43 10.96 -1.63
CA GLU A 15 1.25 10.22 -1.22
C GLU A 15 1.41 8.70 -1.18
N LEU A 16 2.44 8.11 -1.80
CA LEU A 16 2.62 6.66 -1.86
C LEU A 16 2.53 6.01 -0.46
N GLY A 17 3.39 6.46 0.47
CA GLY A 17 3.44 5.87 1.80
C GLY A 17 2.16 6.08 2.62
N ARG A 18 1.46 7.21 2.41
CA ARG A 18 0.17 7.48 3.08
C ARG A 18 -0.93 6.58 2.53
N ALA A 19 -1.02 6.46 1.20
CA ALA A 19 -2.00 5.61 0.55
C ALA A 19 -1.81 4.13 0.92
N VAL A 20 -0.57 3.64 0.94
CA VAL A 20 -0.25 2.28 1.39
C VAL A 20 -0.67 2.09 2.84
N ALA A 21 -0.30 2.99 3.76
CA ALA A 21 -0.67 2.87 5.16
C ALA A 21 -2.20 2.84 5.39
N THR A 22 -2.94 3.70 4.70
CA THR A 22 -4.40 3.71 4.74
C THR A 22 -4.99 2.40 4.22
N LEU A 23 -4.46 1.84 3.14
CA LEU A 23 -4.95 0.56 2.61
C LEU A 23 -4.54 -0.63 3.49
N VAL A 24 -3.34 -0.64 4.07
CA VAL A 24 -2.94 -1.67 5.05
C VAL A 24 -3.90 -1.70 6.23
N ARG A 25 -4.29 -0.54 6.77
CA ARG A 25 -5.31 -0.46 7.82
C ARG A 25 -6.66 -1.04 7.39
N PHE A 26 -7.04 -0.80 6.14
CA PHE A 26 -8.34 -1.22 5.61
C PHE A 26 -8.40 -2.71 5.25
N PHE A 27 -7.30 -3.23 4.72
CA PHE A 27 -7.23 -4.59 4.19
C PHE A 27 -6.58 -5.60 5.14
N GLY A 28 -5.71 -5.15 6.05
CA GLY A 28 -4.91 -6.01 6.91
C GLY A 28 -3.80 -6.78 6.17
N ASP A 29 -3.53 -6.40 4.92
CA ASP A 29 -2.65 -7.10 3.99
C ASP A 29 -1.75 -6.07 3.30
N ILE A 30 -0.44 -6.23 3.49
CA ILE A 30 0.60 -5.31 3.01
C ILE A 30 0.80 -5.44 1.51
N ASP A 31 0.91 -6.66 1.01
CA ASP A 31 1.19 -6.93 -0.40
C ASP A 31 0.01 -6.46 -1.26
N LEU A 32 -1.21 -6.79 -0.84
CA LEU A 32 -2.43 -6.32 -1.51
C LEU A 32 -2.50 -4.78 -1.55
N ALA A 33 -2.12 -4.12 -0.45
CA ALA A 33 -2.14 -2.66 -0.36
C ALA A 33 -1.10 -2.01 -1.27
N GLU A 34 0.16 -2.46 -1.22
CA GLU A 34 1.23 -1.95 -2.08
C GLU A 34 0.88 -2.10 -3.56
N GLU A 35 0.48 -3.30 -3.97
CA GLU A 35 0.18 -3.60 -5.37
C GLU A 35 -1.01 -2.79 -5.88
N ALA A 36 -2.07 -2.65 -5.08
CA ALA A 36 -3.23 -1.86 -5.46
C ALA A 36 -2.91 -0.35 -5.59
N VAL A 37 -2.03 0.19 -4.73
CA VAL A 37 -1.60 1.59 -4.83
C VAL A 37 -0.72 1.79 -6.07
N GLN A 38 0.19 0.86 -6.36
CA GLN A 38 1.00 0.91 -7.58
C GLN A 38 0.12 0.87 -8.84
N GLU A 39 -0.88 -0.03 -8.89
CA GLU A 39 -1.86 -0.05 -9.98
C GLU A 39 -2.62 1.28 -10.12
N ALA A 40 -2.97 1.94 -9.01
CA ALA A 40 -3.64 3.24 -9.07
C ALA A 40 -2.74 4.33 -9.69
N PHE A 41 -1.43 4.31 -9.42
CA PHE A 41 -0.48 5.23 -10.06
C PHE A 41 -0.25 4.92 -11.54
N VAL A 42 -0.32 3.65 -11.95
CA VAL A 42 -0.34 3.29 -13.38
C VAL A 42 -1.55 3.93 -14.06
N VAL A 43 -2.74 3.78 -13.48
CA VAL A 43 -3.96 4.41 -14.03
C VAL A 43 -3.86 5.95 -14.03
N ALA A 44 -3.25 6.55 -13.01
CA ALA A 44 -3.02 8.00 -12.99
C ALA A 44 -2.14 8.46 -14.17
N THR A 45 -1.08 7.71 -14.46
CA THR A 45 -0.15 7.99 -15.58
C THR A 45 -0.84 7.92 -16.93
N GLU A 46 -1.82 7.03 -17.09
CA GLU A 46 -2.61 6.91 -18.32
C GLU A 46 -3.69 7.99 -18.42
N ARG A 47 -4.37 8.30 -17.31
CA ARG A 47 -5.61 9.09 -17.32
C ARG A 47 -5.39 10.59 -17.12
N TRP A 48 -4.50 11.00 -16.23
CA TRP A 48 -4.30 12.42 -15.91
C TRP A 48 -3.79 13.24 -17.09
N PRO A 49 -2.90 12.74 -17.98
CA PRO A 49 -2.48 13.47 -19.18
C PRO A 49 -3.61 13.88 -20.12
N VAL A 50 -4.72 13.14 -20.11
CA VAL A 50 -5.85 13.35 -21.01
C VAL A 50 -7.01 14.05 -20.30
N ALA A 51 -7.30 13.65 -19.06
CA ALA A 51 -8.46 14.13 -18.29
C ALA A 51 -8.14 15.28 -17.33
N GLY A 52 -6.85 15.60 -17.17
CA GLY A 52 -6.34 16.52 -16.15
C GLY A 52 -6.17 15.86 -14.78
N VAL A 53 -5.35 16.50 -13.94
CA VAL A 53 -5.10 16.07 -12.55
C VAL A 53 -6.34 16.37 -11.68
N PRO A 54 -6.82 15.41 -10.88
CA PRO A 54 -7.93 15.63 -9.95
C PRO A 54 -7.65 16.73 -8.92
N PRO A 55 -8.67 17.43 -8.38
CA PRO A 55 -8.49 18.45 -7.34
C PRO A 55 -7.85 17.92 -6.05
N ASN A 56 -8.10 16.65 -5.72
CA ASN A 56 -7.45 15.92 -4.64
C ASN A 56 -6.77 14.65 -5.20
N PRO A 57 -5.49 14.74 -5.62
CA PRO A 57 -4.76 13.60 -6.19
C PRO A 57 -4.60 12.44 -5.21
N GLY A 58 -4.23 12.71 -3.96
CA GLY A 58 -4.05 11.67 -2.94
C GLY A 58 -5.34 10.90 -2.64
N GLY A 59 -6.45 11.62 -2.44
CA GLY A 59 -7.77 10.99 -2.26
C GLY A 59 -8.22 10.17 -3.47
N TRP A 60 -7.88 10.62 -4.68
CA TRP A 60 -8.16 9.88 -5.92
C TRP A 60 -7.34 8.59 -5.99
N ILE A 61 -6.06 8.61 -5.62
CA ILE A 61 -5.19 7.42 -5.57
C ILE A 61 -5.73 6.42 -4.56
N VAL A 62 -6.03 6.82 -3.32
CA VAL A 62 -6.58 5.93 -2.28
C VAL A 62 -7.88 5.28 -2.75
N THR A 63 -8.78 6.06 -3.34
CA THR A 63 -10.07 5.54 -3.83
C THR A 63 -9.88 4.54 -4.97
N THR A 64 -9.01 4.86 -5.92
CA THR A 64 -8.73 3.99 -7.07
C THR A 64 -8.06 2.69 -6.62
N ALA A 65 -7.05 2.78 -5.77
CA ALA A 65 -6.36 1.64 -5.18
C ALA A 65 -7.33 0.74 -4.40
N ARG A 66 -8.20 1.31 -3.56
CA ARG A 66 -9.23 0.55 -2.82
C ARG A 66 -10.13 -0.24 -3.78
N ASN A 67 -10.58 0.39 -4.86
CA ASN A 67 -11.41 -0.29 -5.86
C ASN A 67 -10.65 -1.44 -6.55
N LYS A 68 -9.38 -1.22 -6.93
CA LYS A 68 -8.52 -2.25 -7.52
C LYS A 68 -8.33 -3.46 -6.60
N ALA A 69 -8.03 -3.21 -5.31
CA ALA A 69 -7.90 -4.26 -4.31
C ALA A 69 -9.21 -5.06 -4.14
N ILE A 70 -10.36 -4.38 -4.07
CA ILE A 70 -11.67 -5.04 -4.00
C ILE A 70 -11.92 -5.91 -5.24
N ASP A 71 -11.62 -5.40 -6.44
CA ASP A 71 -11.81 -6.14 -7.68
C ASP A 71 -10.89 -7.36 -7.78
N ARG A 72 -9.68 -7.28 -7.23
CA ARG A 72 -8.78 -8.43 -7.13
C ARG A 72 -9.32 -9.50 -6.18
N LEU A 73 -9.72 -9.11 -4.97
CA LEU A 73 -10.31 -10.01 -3.99
C LEU A 73 -11.56 -10.72 -4.54
N ARG A 74 -12.41 -10.00 -5.30
CA ARG A 74 -13.56 -10.58 -6.00
C ARG A 74 -13.16 -11.62 -7.05
N ARG A 75 -12.10 -11.37 -7.82
CA ARG A 75 -11.57 -12.29 -8.84
C ARG A 75 -10.97 -13.55 -8.20
N GLU A 76 -10.20 -13.40 -7.14
CA GLU A 76 -9.60 -14.53 -6.42
C GLU A 76 -10.67 -15.38 -5.71
N SER A 77 -11.67 -14.76 -5.08
CA SER A 77 -12.78 -15.48 -4.45
C SER A 77 -13.67 -16.23 -5.45
N SER A 78 -13.81 -15.72 -6.68
CA SER A 78 -14.55 -16.42 -7.74
C SER A 78 -13.93 -17.77 -8.11
N ARG A 79 -12.66 -18.01 -7.72
CA ARG A 79 -11.96 -19.28 -7.90
C ARG A 79 -12.10 -20.24 -6.71
N HIS A 80 -12.50 -19.80 -5.51
CA HIS A 80 -12.58 -20.62 -4.28
C HIS A 80 -13.69 -20.12 -3.30
N ASP A 81 -14.92 -20.62 -3.42
CA ASP A 81 -16.04 -20.46 -2.47
C ASP A 81 -16.76 -19.10 -2.32
N ARG A 82 -18.07 -19.12 -2.66
CA ARG A 82 -19.02 -17.98 -2.61
C ARG A 82 -19.37 -17.49 -1.20
N HIS A 83 -19.03 -18.24 -0.15
CA HIS A 83 -19.37 -17.85 1.24
C HIS A 83 -18.44 -16.76 1.80
N ALA A 84 -17.18 -16.68 1.36
CA ALA A 84 -16.26 -15.59 1.70
C ALA A 84 -16.68 -14.24 1.09
N GLN A 85 -17.47 -14.29 0.01
CA GLN A 85 -17.92 -13.17 -0.79
C GLN A 85 -18.83 -12.20 0.00
N ALA A 86 -19.59 -12.70 0.97
CA ALA A 86 -20.45 -11.88 1.81
C ALA A 86 -19.66 -11.18 2.94
N ALA A 87 -18.68 -11.86 3.55
CA ALA A 87 -17.89 -11.29 4.64
C ALA A 87 -16.96 -10.15 4.18
N LEU A 88 -16.33 -10.28 3.01
CA LEU A 88 -15.42 -9.27 2.45
C LEU A 88 -16.12 -7.99 1.95
N VAL A 89 -17.40 -8.09 1.57
CA VAL A 89 -18.20 -6.96 1.05
C VAL A 89 -19.03 -6.29 2.16
N HIS A 90 -19.51 -7.05 3.16
CA HIS A 90 -20.39 -6.51 4.20
C HIS A 90 -19.67 -6.01 5.47
N HIS A 91 -18.36 -6.25 5.64
CA HIS A 91 -17.62 -5.87 6.86
C HIS A 91 -16.40 -4.98 6.58
N ARG A 92 -16.56 -3.86 5.85
CA ARG A 92 -15.43 -2.95 5.61
C ARG A 92 -15.82 -1.47 5.63
N ASP A 93 -16.44 -1.05 6.71
CA ASP A 93 -16.09 0.26 7.23
C ASP A 93 -14.62 0.20 7.68
N PRO A 94 -13.84 1.29 7.53
CA PRO A 94 -12.52 1.33 8.17
C PRO A 94 -12.70 0.95 9.63
N PRO A 95 -11.79 0.13 10.21
CA PRO A 95 -11.88 -0.22 11.62
C PRO A 95 -12.04 1.08 12.43
N PRO A 96 -12.91 1.08 13.47
CA PRO A 96 -13.14 2.28 14.27
C PRO A 96 -11.82 2.90 14.71
N GLU A 97 -11.77 4.21 14.90
CA GLU A 97 -10.56 4.86 15.43
C GLU A 97 -10.28 4.33 16.84
N GLU A 98 -9.46 3.28 16.91
CA GLU A 98 -9.03 2.66 18.16
C GLU A 98 -7.62 3.16 18.50
N GLY A 99 -7.46 3.82 19.65
CA GLY A 99 -6.17 4.27 20.16
C GLY A 99 -5.79 5.72 19.84
N PRO A 100 -4.68 6.23 20.40
CA PRO A 100 -4.37 7.66 20.44
C PRO A 100 -3.83 8.24 19.11
N VAL A 101 -3.60 7.43 18.09
CA VAL A 101 -2.94 7.84 16.85
C VAL A 101 -3.97 7.87 15.71
N SER A 102 -4.38 9.04 15.24
CA SER A 102 -5.30 9.14 14.08
C SER A 102 -4.59 9.02 12.73
N ASP A 103 -3.27 9.18 12.69
CA ASP A 103 -2.49 9.10 11.46
C ASP A 103 -2.14 7.64 11.10
N ASP A 104 -2.59 7.19 9.93
CA ASP A 104 -2.37 5.81 9.46
C ASP A 104 -0.89 5.48 9.26
N ARG A 105 -0.07 6.46 8.83
CA ARG A 105 1.36 6.24 8.61
C ARG A 105 2.09 6.07 9.95
N LEU A 106 1.74 6.85 10.97
CA LEU A 106 2.24 6.65 12.32
C LEU A 106 1.81 5.29 12.89
N ARG A 107 0.57 4.86 12.66
CA ARG A 107 0.14 3.51 13.03
C ARG A 107 1.01 2.44 12.37
N LEU A 108 1.30 2.58 11.09
CA LEU A 108 2.15 1.63 10.36
C LEU A 108 3.58 1.56 10.94
N ILE A 109 4.13 2.68 11.44
CA ILE A 109 5.40 2.67 12.19
C ILE A 109 5.31 1.72 13.39
N PHE A 110 4.25 1.83 14.21
CA PHE A 110 4.08 0.95 15.35
C PHE A 110 3.92 -0.52 14.95
N THR A 111 3.22 -0.81 13.86
CA THR A 111 3.13 -2.16 13.31
C THR A 111 4.50 -2.70 12.91
N CYS A 112 5.31 -1.90 12.20
CA CYS A 112 6.67 -2.30 11.81
C CYS A 112 7.58 -2.50 13.03
N CYS A 113 7.42 -1.70 14.08
CA CYS A 113 8.25 -1.74 15.29
C CYS A 113 7.68 -2.67 16.38
N HIS A 114 6.74 -3.55 16.06
CA HIS A 114 6.09 -4.39 17.07
C HIS A 114 7.09 -5.35 17.77
N PRO A 115 7.07 -5.48 19.11
CA PRO A 115 8.07 -6.27 19.85
C PRO A 115 8.04 -7.78 19.55
N SER A 116 6.94 -8.29 18.98
CA SER A 116 6.87 -9.69 18.51
C SER A 116 7.70 -9.96 17.26
N LEU A 117 8.16 -8.92 16.56
CA LEU A 117 9.05 -9.05 15.40
C LEU A 117 10.50 -8.97 15.86
N ALA A 118 11.36 -9.81 15.29
CA ALA A 118 12.81 -9.68 15.49
C ALA A 118 13.28 -8.32 14.95
N THR A 119 14.27 -7.68 15.59
CA THR A 119 14.76 -6.34 15.22
C THR A 119 15.12 -6.23 13.73
N GLY A 120 15.73 -7.28 13.15
CA GLY A 120 16.04 -7.30 11.72
C GLY A 120 14.80 -7.22 10.82
N ALA A 121 13.69 -7.84 11.22
CA ALA A 121 12.41 -7.73 10.50
C ALA A 121 11.78 -6.34 10.71
N GLN A 122 11.84 -5.79 11.92
CA GLN A 122 11.32 -4.44 12.21
C GLN A 122 11.99 -3.39 11.31
N VAL A 123 13.32 -3.44 11.22
CA VAL A 123 14.10 -2.51 10.40
C VAL A 123 13.81 -2.73 8.91
N ALA A 124 13.77 -3.98 8.44
CA ALA A 124 13.48 -4.30 7.04
C ALA A 124 12.09 -3.80 6.61
N LEU A 125 11.04 -4.07 7.40
CA LEU A 125 9.68 -3.60 7.13
C LEU A 125 9.59 -2.07 7.15
N THR A 126 10.30 -1.41 8.06
CA THR A 126 10.35 0.06 8.11
C THR A 126 10.98 0.63 6.85
N LEU A 127 12.12 0.09 6.41
CA LEU A 127 12.79 0.52 5.19
C LEU A 127 11.92 0.31 3.94
N ARG A 128 11.20 -0.81 3.88
CA ARG A 128 10.28 -1.12 2.79
C ARG A 128 9.08 -0.18 2.76
N LEU A 129 8.28 -0.20 3.83
CA LEU A 129 6.95 0.40 3.83
C LEU A 129 6.96 1.90 4.07
N LEU A 130 7.95 2.40 4.80
CA LEU A 130 8.03 3.81 5.18
C LEU A 130 9.19 4.53 4.50
N GLY A 131 10.28 3.80 4.21
CA GLY A 131 11.41 4.27 3.43
C GLY A 131 11.22 4.14 1.93
N GLY A 132 10.31 3.26 1.46
CA GLY A 132 10.05 3.04 0.04
C GLY A 132 11.17 2.29 -0.69
N LEU A 133 12.05 1.59 0.04
CA LEU A 133 13.17 0.86 -0.57
C LEU A 133 12.71 -0.45 -1.22
N GLU A 134 13.36 -0.80 -2.32
CA GLU A 134 13.19 -2.09 -2.97
C GLU A 134 13.89 -3.21 -2.19
N THR A 135 13.39 -4.45 -2.33
CA THR A 135 13.95 -5.63 -1.65
C THR A 135 15.46 -5.78 -1.87
N GLY A 136 15.94 -5.55 -3.09
CA GLY A 136 17.37 -5.58 -3.42
C GLY A 136 18.19 -4.45 -2.77
N GLU A 137 17.60 -3.28 -2.52
CA GLU A 137 18.24 -2.19 -1.78
C GLU A 137 18.39 -2.54 -0.30
N ILE A 138 17.32 -3.10 0.29
CA ILE A 138 17.32 -3.54 1.68
C ILE A 138 18.29 -4.72 1.87
N ALA A 139 18.33 -5.67 0.93
CA ALA A 139 19.25 -6.78 0.94
C ALA A 139 20.72 -6.31 0.96
N ARG A 140 21.06 -5.30 0.16
CA ARG A 140 22.39 -4.65 0.17
C ARG A 140 22.69 -3.98 1.50
N ALA A 141 21.73 -3.25 2.09
CA ALA A 141 21.90 -2.63 3.40
C ALA A 141 22.16 -3.65 4.52
N PHE A 142 21.55 -4.83 4.42
CA PHE A 142 21.73 -5.94 5.35
C PHE A 142 22.87 -6.89 5.00
N MET A 143 23.54 -6.69 3.86
CA MET A 143 24.61 -7.56 3.34
C MET A 143 24.18 -9.04 3.24
N VAL A 144 22.95 -9.29 2.79
CA VAL A 144 22.41 -10.64 2.56
C VAL A 144 21.98 -10.81 1.10
N PRO A 145 21.88 -12.05 0.59
CA PRO A 145 21.26 -12.29 -0.72
C PRO A 145 19.83 -11.77 -0.78
N GLU A 146 19.43 -11.24 -1.94
CA GLU A 146 18.07 -10.74 -2.15
C GLU A 146 16.98 -11.78 -1.87
N PRO A 147 17.11 -13.07 -2.24
CA PRO A 147 16.13 -14.09 -1.85
C PRO A 147 15.98 -14.26 -0.33
N THR A 148 17.06 -14.08 0.43
CA THR A 148 17.03 -14.14 1.90
C THR A 148 16.27 -12.95 2.49
N MET A 149 16.40 -11.77 1.89
CA MET A 149 15.61 -10.60 2.29
C MET A 149 14.14 -10.75 1.89
N ALA A 150 13.87 -11.26 0.68
CA ALA A 150 12.50 -11.52 0.21
C ALA A 150 11.75 -12.45 1.18
N GLN A 151 12.35 -13.56 1.60
CA GLN A 151 11.73 -14.47 2.58
C GLN A 151 11.49 -13.83 3.96
N ARG A 152 12.20 -12.75 4.31
CA ARG A 152 11.98 -12.04 5.58
C ARG A 152 10.81 -11.05 5.50
N LEU A 153 10.47 -10.59 4.30
CA LEU A 153 9.44 -9.56 4.07
C LEU A 153 8.04 -10.15 3.80
N VAL A 154 7.93 -11.47 3.66
CA VAL A 154 6.68 -12.22 3.42
C VAL A 154 6.20 -12.86 4.72
#